data_AF-A0A971KIV6-F1
#
_entry.id   AF-A0A971KIV6-F1
#
_cell.length_a   1.000
_cell.length_b   1.000
_cell.length_c   1.000
_cell.angle_alpha   90.00
_cell.angle_beta   90.00
_cell.angle_gamma   90.00
#
_symmetry.space_group_name_H-M   'P 1'
#
loop_
_entity.id
_entity.type
_entity.pdbx_description
1 polymer ?
#
loop_
_entity_poly.entity_id
_entity_poly.type
_entity_poly.pdbx_seq_one_letter_code
_entity_poly.pdbx_strand_id
1 'polypeptide(L)'
;MINHYIVRNSRVFCTRWNGLDKGSIFDDDLDDKEYEGNLISLLRNSSEFVRNNSKVRFVKGAQSRVDKLDYADRAVTEALVNALIHSHYILLGSEIHIDMFDDRLEIQSPGGMYDGRAIQDRDIHTIASARRNPVIADLFHRMKFMERRGSGLTKILSETAKLPGYDDRLKPEFFSTLSDFRVVLKNVNYSTMANTAQVTMQDTMQDTMQDNRMSKLVAFCAFTRSGDEMQSYIGINNRDHFRKAFLKPLLESGRIQMTHPDKPNSRNQKYVAAEHADHQ
;
A
#
# COMPACT_ATOMS: atom_id res chain seq x y z
N MET A 1 -28.15 25.24 -11.79
CA MET A 1 -28.15 25.83 -10.43
C MET A 1 -26.81 26.48 -10.22
N ILE A 2 -26.79 27.78 -9.91
CA ILE A 2 -25.58 28.59 -9.75
C ILE A 2 -24.85 28.13 -8.49
N ASN A 3 -23.62 27.60 -8.65
CA ASN A 3 -22.70 27.31 -7.54
C ASN A 3 -22.26 28.63 -6.89
N HIS A 4 -23.09 29.17 -6.00
CA HIS A 4 -22.64 30.24 -5.12
C HIS A 4 -21.65 29.64 -4.11
N TYR A 5 -20.42 30.17 -4.10
CA TYR A 5 -19.44 29.92 -3.04
C TYR A 5 -19.99 30.48 -1.71
N ILE A 6 -20.71 29.65 -0.94
CA ILE A 6 -21.29 30.08 0.35
C ILE A 6 -20.18 30.32 1.39
N VAL A 7 -19.01 29.68 1.23
CA VAL A 7 -17.82 29.88 2.06
C VAL A 7 -16.62 30.18 1.15
N ARG A 8 -16.00 31.35 1.33
CA ARG A 8 -14.76 31.73 0.62
C ARG A 8 -13.59 30.89 1.14
N ASN A 9 -12.60 30.65 0.29
CA ASN A 9 -11.41 29.85 0.62
C ASN A 9 -11.76 28.43 1.10
N SER A 10 -12.73 27.79 0.45
CA SER A 10 -13.14 26.42 0.76
C SER A 10 -12.69 25.50 -0.38
N ARG A 11 -11.45 25.02 -0.27
CA ARG A 11 -10.81 24.10 -1.22
C ARG A 11 -10.27 22.87 -0.50
N VAL A 12 -10.28 21.75 -1.20
CA VAL A 12 -9.64 20.52 -0.74
C VAL A 12 -8.76 19.97 -1.85
N PHE A 13 -7.48 19.78 -1.54
CA PHE A 13 -6.51 19.11 -2.41
C PHE A 13 -6.36 17.68 -1.94
N CYS A 14 -6.53 16.74 -2.86
CA CYS A 14 -6.43 15.32 -2.58
C CYS A 14 -5.36 14.73 -3.48
N THR A 15 -4.30 14.19 -2.90
CA THR A 15 -3.16 13.64 -3.65
C THR A 15 -2.85 12.24 -3.14
N ARG A 16 -2.79 11.27 -4.06
CA ARG A 16 -2.31 9.91 -3.81
C ARG A 16 -0.87 9.84 -4.27
N TRP A 17 0.07 9.99 -3.34
CA TRP A 17 1.51 9.96 -3.61
C TRP A 17 1.98 8.57 -4.01
N ASN A 18 3.01 8.46 -4.85
CA ASN A 18 3.65 7.18 -5.12
C ASN A 18 4.72 6.87 -4.05
N GLY A 19 4.38 6.01 -3.08
CA GLY A 19 5.28 5.63 -2.00
C GLY A 19 4.95 6.27 -0.64
N LEU A 20 6.00 6.60 0.13
CA LEU A 20 5.91 7.04 1.52
C LEU A 20 6.12 8.55 1.73
N ASP A 21 6.67 9.22 0.73
CA ASP A 21 7.11 10.61 0.78
C ASP A 21 6.44 11.44 -0.31
N LYS A 22 6.40 12.76 -0.11
CA LYS A 22 5.91 13.71 -1.12
C LYS A 22 6.99 13.92 -2.17
N GLY A 23 6.63 13.68 -3.44
CA GLY A 23 7.54 13.79 -4.58
C GLY A 23 8.55 12.64 -4.64
N SER A 24 8.44 11.81 -5.67
CA SER A 24 9.35 10.69 -5.94
C SER A 24 9.98 10.90 -7.32
N ILE A 25 11.28 10.58 -7.48
CA ILE A 25 12.11 10.95 -8.65
C ILE A 25 11.51 10.54 -10.02
N PHE A 26 10.54 9.60 -10.05
CA PHE A 26 9.79 9.20 -11.23
C PHE A 26 8.29 9.08 -10.87
N ASP A 27 7.44 9.94 -11.46
CA ASP A 27 6.01 10.09 -11.14
C ASP A 27 5.73 10.36 -9.64
N ASP A 28 5.52 11.63 -9.32
CA ASP A 28 5.33 12.11 -7.95
C ASP A 28 4.01 11.59 -7.33
N ASP A 29 2.93 11.52 -8.12
CA ASP A 29 1.58 11.19 -7.68
C ASP A 29 0.86 10.22 -8.64
N LEU A 30 0.06 9.31 -8.08
CA LEU A 30 -0.75 8.32 -8.80
C LEU A 30 -2.15 8.85 -9.15
N ASP A 31 -2.66 9.81 -8.37
CA ASP A 31 -3.93 10.51 -8.60
C ASP A 31 -3.92 11.83 -7.83
N ASP A 32 -4.26 12.93 -8.50
CA ASP A 32 -4.35 14.27 -7.90
C ASP A 32 -5.65 14.95 -8.31
N LYS A 33 -6.34 15.53 -7.31
CA LYS A 33 -7.65 16.17 -7.45
C LYS A 33 -7.75 17.41 -6.59
N GLU A 34 -8.13 18.51 -7.23
CA GLU A 34 -8.59 19.73 -6.57
C GLU A 34 -10.12 19.80 -6.59
N TYR A 35 -10.72 19.98 -5.41
CA TYR A 35 -12.16 20.16 -5.26
C TYR A 35 -12.49 21.55 -4.72
N GLU A 36 -13.37 22.25 -5.42
CA GLU A 36 -13.96 23.51 -5.01
C GLU A 36 -15.49 23.38 -4.91
N GLY A 37 -16.11 24.17 -4.03
CA GLY A 37 -17.56 24.29 -3.96
C GLY A 37 -18.10 24.41 -2.54
N ASN A 38 -19.35 23.97 -2.34
CA ASN A 38 -19.96 23.98 -1.02
C ASN A 38 -19.40 22.84 -0.15
N LEU A 39 -19.46 23.02 1.18
CA LEU A 39 -18.88 22.08 2.16
C LEU A 39 -19.39 20.65 2.05
N ILE A 40 -20.62 20.44 1.57
CA ILE A 40 -21.20 19.10 1.42
C ILE A 40 -20.63 18.40 0.19
N SER A 41 -20.48 19.14 -0.93
CA SER A 41 -19.78 18.64 -2.10
C SER A 41 -18.33 18.29 -1.78
N LEU A 42 -17.63 19.14 -1.01
CA LEU A 42 -16.26 18.86 -0.57
C LEU A 42 -16.18 17.58 0.27
N LEU A 43 -17.05 17.43 1.29
CA LEU A 43 -17.09 16.20 2.09
C LEU A 43 -17.30 14.95 1.21
N ARG A 44 -18.25 15.00 0.28
CA ARG A 44 -18.59 13.86 -0.60
C ARG A 44 -17.43 13.51 -1.52
N ASN A 45 -16.90 14.50 -2.25
CA ASN A 45 -15.80 14.31 -3.19
C ASN A 45 -14.54 13.80 -2.49
N SER A 46 -14.18 14.37 -1.34
CA SER A 46 -13.05 13.91 -0.53
C SER A 46 -13.24 12.48 -0.01
N SER A 47 -14.46 12.13 0.43
CA SER A 47 -14.77 10.76 0.87
C SER A 47 -14.68 9.76 -0.28
N GLU A 48 -15.13 10.16 -1.48
CA GLU A 48 -15.06 9.36 -2.69
C GLU A 48 -13.62 9.19 -3.17
N PHE A 49 -12.80 10.24 -3.14
CA PHE A 49 -11.37 10.16 -3.45
C PHE A 49 -10.67 9.14 -2.56
N VAL A 50 -10.84 9.23 -1.24
CA VAL A 50 -10.23 8.27 -0.31
C VAL A 50 -10.71 6.85 -0.59
N ARG A 51 -12.00 6.67 -0.86
CA ARG A 51 -12.58 5.35 -1.18
C ARG A 51 -12.00 4.75 -2.46
N ASN A 52 -11.89 5.56 -3.52
CA ASN A 52 -11.41 5.10 -4.83
C ASN A 52 -9.91 4.77 -4.82
N ASN A 53 -9.14 5.48 -3.98
CA ASN A 53 -7.71 5.27 -3.82
C ASN A 53 -7.34 4.29 -2.69
N SER A 54 -8.31 3.87 -1.86
CA SER A 54 -8.15 2.82 -0.86
C SER A 54 -8.34 1.43 -1.48
N LYS A 55 -7.53 0.45 -1.07
CA LYS A 55 -7.68 -0.92 -1.57
C LYS A 55 -8.65 -1.68 -0.67
N VAL A 56 -9.63 -2.34 -1.27
CA VAL A 56 -10.48 -3.31 -0.57
C VAL A 56 -9.98 -4.71 -0.92
N ARG A 57 -9.38 -5.37 0.06
CA ARG A 57 -8.95 -6.77 -0.08
C ARG A 57 -10.05 -7.66 0.45
N PHE A 58 -10.15 -8.88 -0.05
CA PHE A 58 -11.01 -9.89 0.54
C PHE A 58 -10.22 -11.14 0.86
N VAL A 59 -10.43 -11.70 2.03
CA VAL A 59 -9.95 -13.05 2.36
C VAL A 59 -11.15 -13.98 2.24
N LYS A 60 -11.01 -15.03 1.42
CA LYS A 60 -12.00 -16.12 1.39
C LYS A 60 -11.79 -16.99 2.63
N GLY A 61 -12.67 -16.85 3.62
CA GLY A 61 -12.78 -17.81 4.72
C GLY A 61 -13.52 -19.07 4.26
N ALA A 62 -13.51 -20.11 5.09
CA ALA A 62 -14.18 -21.38 4.82
C ALA A 62 -15.71 -21.25 4.64
N GLN A 63 -16.34 -20.19 5.17
CA GLN A 63 -17.78 -19.93 5.02
C GLN A 63 -18.17 -18.47 4.72
N SER A 64 -17.24 -17.51 4.68
CA SER A 64 -17.59 -16.12 4.37
C SER A 64 -16.43 -15.33 3.77
N ARG A 65 -16.80 -14.28 3.03
CA ARG A 65 -15.88 -13.26 2.51
C ARG A 65 -15.75 -12.17 3.57
N VAL A 66 -14.54 -11.89 4.03
CA VAL A 66 -14.26 -10.75 4.92
C VAL A 66 -13.49 -9.70 4.13
N ASP A 67 -14.11 -8.54 3.93
CA ASP A 67 -13.45 -7.40 3.32
C ASP A 67 -12.51 -6.74 4.34
N LYS A 68 -11.25 -6.58 3.95
CA LYS A 68 -10.20 -5.85 4.66
C LYS A 68 -10.04 -4.50 3.99
N LEU A 69 -10.61 -3.49 4.63
CA LEU A 69 -10.46 -2.08 4.26
C LEU A 69 -9.12 -1.57 4.80
N ASP A 70 -8.46 -0.69 4.05
CA ASP A 70 -7.23 -0.01 4.49
C ASP A 70 -7.51 0.98 5.64
N TYR A 71 -8.69 1.60 5.62
CA TYR A 71 -9.16 2.57 6.61
C TYR A 71 -10.62 2.32 6.96
N ALA A 72 -11.04 2.68 8.18
CA ALA A 72 -12.45 2.60 8.56
C ALA A 72 -13.20 3.79 7.95
N ASP A 73 -14.20 3.52 7.09
CA ASP A 73 -15.04 4.54 6.44
C ASP A 73 -15.55 5.60 7.44
N ARG A 74 -15.97 5.16 8.62
CA ARG A 74 -16.49 6.05 9.66
C ARG A 74 -15.39 6.91 10.29
N ALA A 75 -14.18 6.39 10.46
CA ALA A 75 -13.04 7.15 10.96
C ALA A 75 -12.60 8.22 9.96
N VAL A 76 -12.50 7.86 8.67
CA VAL A 76 -12.21 8.80 7.58
C VAL A 76 -13.26 9.91 7.52
N THR A 77 -14.55 9.54 7.52
CA THR A 77 -15.65 10.53 7.49
C THR A 77 -15.55 11.49 8.66
N GLU A 78 -15.30 10.99 9.88
CA GLU A 78 -15.20 11.83 11.07
C GLU A 78 -13.98 12.78 11.01
N ALA A 79 -12.85 12.31 10.48
CA ALA A 79 -11.66 13.14 10.28
C ALA A 79 -11.90 14.25 9.24
N LEU A 80 -12.54 13.94 8.11
CA LEU A 80 -12.91 14.92 7.09
C LEU A 80 -13.90 15.97 7.60
N VAL A 81 -14.92 15.53 8.35
CA VAL A 81 -15.90 16.42 8.97
C VAL A 81 -15.21 17.34 9.98
N ASN A 82 -14.28 16.83 10.80
CA ASN A 82 -13.52 17.65 11.73
C ASN A 82 -12.66 18.69 10.98
N ALA A 83 -11.96 18.28 9.91
CA ALA A 83 -11.17 19.17 9.08
C ALA A 83 -12.01 20.33 8.52
N LEU A 84 -13.19 20.03 7.97
CA LEU A 84 -14.09 21.06 7.41
C LEU A 84 -14.67 21.97 8.51
N ILE A 85 -15.13 21.43 9.63
CA ILE A 85 -15.80 22.24 10.66
C ILE A 85 -14.82 23.14 11.39
N HIS A 86 -13.61 22.66 11.63
CA HIS A 86 -12.62 23.39 12.41
C HIS A 86 -11.67 24.23 11.55
N SER A 87 -11.78 24.20 10.21
CA SER A 87 -10.91 24.97 9.32
C SER A 87 -10.97 26.50 9.52
N HIS A 88 -9.84 27.18 9.27
CA HIS A 88 -9.66 28.64 9.27
C HIS A 88 -10.02 29.29 7.92
N TYR A 89 -11.31 29.37 7.58
CA TYR A 89 -11.79 29.91 6.28
C TYR A 89 -11.49 31.40 6.00
N ILE A 90 -11.09 32.17 7.01
CA ILE A 90 -10.83 33.62 6.85
C ILE A 90 -9.47 33.88 6.17
N LEU A 91 -8.51 32.96 6.31
CA LEU A 91 -7.17 33.13 5.75
C LEU A 91 -7.19 32.87 4.24
N LEU A 92 -6.61 33.79 3.46
CA LEU A 92 -6.42 33.59 2.02
C LEU A 92 -5.45 32.42 1.79
N GLY A 93 -5.79 31.50 0.90
CA GLY A 93 -5.01 30.26 0.71
C GLY A 93 -5.21 29.20 1.80
N SER A 94 -6.27 29.32 2.60
CA SER A 94 -6.70 28.28 3.53
C SER A 94 -7.17 27.04 2.76
N GLU A 95 -6.32 26.02 2.69
CA GLU A 95 -6.55 24.80 1.90
C GLU A 95 -6.47 23.57 2.81
N ILE A 96 -7.43 22.66 2.67
CA ILE A 96 -7.39 21.36 3.34
C ILE A 96 -6.65 20.39 2.41
N HIS A 97 -5.69 19.67 2.96
CA HIS A 97 -4.93 18.66 2.22
C HIS A 97 -5.30 17.26 2.70
N ILE A 98 -5.51 16.36 1.75
CA ILE A 98 -5.77 14.94 1.94
C ILE A 98 -4.67 14.21 1.18
N ASP A 99 -3.61 13.84 1.90
CA ASP A 99 -2.45 13.18 1.34
C ASP A 99 -2.52 11.68 1.64
N MET A 100 -2.63 10.86 0.61
CA MET A 100 -2.60 9.40 0.72
C MET A 100 -1.24 8.87 0.30
N PHE A 101 -0.61 8.11 1.19
CA PHE A 101 0.62 7.37 0.97
C PHE A 101 0.33 5.87 0.97
N ASP A 102 1.34 5.05 0.70
CA ASP A 102 1.15 3.60 0.76
C ASP A 102 0.83 3.10 2.18
N ASP A 103 1.43 3.73 3.20
CA ASP A 103 1.34 3.30 4.60
C ASP A 103 0.35 4.10 5.44
N ARG A 104 -0.13 5.25 4.96
CA ARG A 104 -1.00 6.14 5.75
C ARG A 104 -1.80 7.11 4.90
N LEU A 105 -2.84 7.66 5.51
CA LEU A 105 -3.65 8.78 5.06
C LEU A 105 -3.45 9.94 6.03
N GLU A 106 -3.04 11.10 5.54
CA GLU A 106 -2.94 12.35 6.29
C GLU A 106 -4.06 13.31 5.85
N ILE A 107 -4.81 13.84 6.82
CA ILE A 107 -5.82 14.88 6.59
C ILE A 107 -5.38 16.10 7.39
N GLN A 108 -4.98 17.16 6.69
CA GLN A 108 -4.51 18.41 7.29
C GLN A 108 -5.49 19.54 6.97
N SER A 109 -5.85 20.30 8.00
CA SER A 109 -6.69 21.50 7.88
C SER A 109 -6.00 22.70 8.52
N PRO A 110 -6.18 23.90 7.96
CA PRO A 110 -5.68 25.12 8.55
C PRO A 110 -6.49 25.49 9.79
N GLY A 111 -5.80 26.05 10.77
CA GLY A 111 -6.28 26.33 12.12
C GLY A 111 -5.86 25.26 13.12
N GLY A 112 -5.09 25.67 14.14
CA GLY A 112 -4.71 24.82 15.27
C GLY A 112 -5.88 24.48 16.21
N MET A 113 -5.56 23.93 17.37
CA MET A 113 -6.54 23.74 18.45
C MET A 113 -7.16 25.09 18.88
N TYR A 114 -8.45 25.09 19.21
CA TYR A 114 -9.18 26.33 19.51
C TYR A 114 -8.62 27.09 20.73
N ASP A 115 -8.11 26.37 21.72
CA ASP A 115 -7.49 26.94 22.93
C ASP A 115 -5.98 27.17 22.79
N GLY A 116 -5.42 26.96 21.59
CA GLY A 116 -4.01 27.18 21.28
C GLY A 116 -3.04 26.15 21.86
N ARG A 117 -3.52 25.17 22.63
CA ARG A 117 -2.68 24.10 23.21
C ARG A 117 -2.50 22.97 22.20
N ALA A 118 -1.26 22.48 22.08
CA ALA A 118 -0.96 21.37 21.20
C ALA A 118 -1.77 20.11 21.59
N ILE A 119 -2.39 19.45 20.60
CA ILE A 119 -3.16 18.21 20.79
C ILE A 119 -2.31 17.08 21.34
N GLN A 120 -1.02 17.08 21.00
CA GLN A 120 -0.02 16.09 21.40
C GLN A 120 0.18 16.06 22.93
N ASP A 121 -0.08 17.17 23.62
CA ASP A 121 0.12 17.30 25.07
C ASP A 121 -1.15 17.01 25.88
N ARG A 122 -2.18 16.42 25.24
CA ARG A 122 -3.51 16.26 25.84
C ARG A 122 -4.00 14.82 25.76
N ASP A 123 -4.76 14.43 26.77
CA ASP A 123 -5.55 13.20 26.69
C ASP A 123 -6.78 13.42 25.80
N ILE A 124 -6.75 12.77 24.64
CA ILE A 124 -7.81 12.78 23.60
C ILE A 124 -9.20 12.47 24.19
N HIS A 125 -9.30 11.62 25.22
CA HIS A 125 -10.57 11.23 25.83
C HIS A 125 -11.21 12.35 26.67
N THR A 126 -10.45 13.38 27.03
CA THR A 126 -10.89 14.48 27.91
C THR A 126 -11.11 15.81 27.18
N ILE A 127 -10.82 15.85 25.87
CA ILE A 127 -10.84 17.10 25.11
C ILE A 127 -12.27 17.56 24.87
N ALA A 128 -12.57 18.76 25.36
CA ALA A 128 -13.84 19.41 25.09
C ALA A 128 -13.94 19.86 23.63
N SER A 129 -15.11 19.67 23.02
CA SER A 129 -15.38 20.12 21.66
C SER A 129 -15.68 21.62 21.63
N ALA A 130 -14.64 22.43 21.46
CA ALA A 130 -14.76 23.85 21.16
C ALA A 130 -14.86 24.06 19.63
N ARG A 131 -15.95 24.66 19.17
CA ARG A 131 -16.29 24.78 17.75
C ARG A 131 -15.94 26.15 17.24
N ARG A 132 -15.00 26.21 16.29
CA ARG A 132 -14.58 27.45 15.64
C ARG A 132 -15.65 28.04 14.74
N ASN A 133 -16.38 27.18 14.02
CA ASN A 133 -17.44 27.57 13.10
C ASN A 133 -18.80 26.99 13.57
N PRO A 134 -19.50 27.61 14.54
CA PRO A 134 -20.74 27.08 15.10
C PRO A 134 -21.85 26.85 14.07
N VAL A 135 -21.97 27.72 13.07
CA VAL A 135 -22.99 27.61 12.00
C VAL A 135 -22.72 26.39 11.11
N ILE A 136 -21.46 26.18 10.71
CA ILE A 136 -21.06 25.00 9.93
C ILE A 136 -21.30 23.73 10.74
N ALA A 137 -20.91 23.73 12.01
CA ALA A 137 -21.13 22.58 12.89
C ALA A 137 -22.62 22.25 13.07
N ASP A 138 -23.48 23.26 13.21
CA ASP A 138 -24.93 23.04 13.31
C ASP A 138 -25.51 22.45 12.03
N LEU A 139 -25.07 22.92 10.86
CA LEU A 139 -25.45 22.35 9.57
C LEU A 139 -25.07 20.86 9.48
N PHE A 140 -23.81 20.52 9.73
CA PHE A 140 -23.32 19.13 9.66
C PHE A 140 -24.02 18.22 10.67
N HIS A 141 -24.37 18.75 11.84
CA HIS A 141 -25.15 18.02 12.84
C HIS A 141 -26.58 17.72 12.36
N ARG A 142 -27.28 18.72 11.81
CA ARG A 142 -28.64 18.53 11.27
C ARG A 142 -28.66 17.53 10.11
N MET A 143 -27.62 17.55 9.29
CA MET A 143 -27.43 16.60 8.19
C MET A 143 -26.94 15.21 8.64
N LYS A 144 -26.79 14.97 9.95
CA LYS A 144 -26.37 13.69 10.55
C LYS A 144 -24.95 13.24 10.16
N PHE A 145 -24.10 14.17 9.71
CA PHE A 145 -22.69 13.88 9.49
C PHE A 145 -21.88 13.85 10.79
N MET A 146 -22.35 14.57 11.83
CA MET A 146 -21.68 14.62 13.13
C MET A 146 -22.63 14.54 14.33
N GLU A 147 -22.10 14.12 15.47
CA GLU A 147 -22.77 14.15 16.77
C GLU A 147 -22.36 15.38 17.59
N ARG A 148 -23.26 15.91 18.43
CA ARG A 148 -22.98 17.11 19.26
C ARG A 148 -22.15 16.83 20.52
N ARG A 149 -21.71 15.59 20.75
CA ARG A 149 -21.12 15.14 22.03
C ARG A 149 -19.61 15.32 22.16
N GLY A 150 -18.93 15.85 21.14
CA GLY A 150 -17.48 16.05 21.17
C GLY A 150 -16.67 14.77 21.14
N SER A 151 -17.28 13.67 20.70
CA SER A 151 -16.68 12.34 20.64
C SER A 151 -15.86 12.09 19.38
N GLY A 152 -15.69 13.07 18.49
CA GLY A 152 -15.13 12.87 17.15
C GLY A 152 -13.76 12.20 17.15
N LEU A 153 -12.81 12.71 17.95
CA LEU A 153 -11.47 12.13 18.04
C LEU A 153 -11.49 10.72 18.64
N THR A 154 -12.28 10.51 19.71
CA THR A 154 -12.46 9.18 20.30
C THR A 154 -13.12 8.20 19.32
N LYS A 155 -14.02 8.68 18.47
CA LYS A 155 -14.70 7.87 17.45
C LYS A 155 -13.72 7.42 16.39
N ILE A 156 -12.85 8.31 15.91
CA ILE A 156 -11.74 7.96 15.01
C ILE A 156 -10.90 6.82 15.60
N LEU A 157 -10.48 6.94 16.87
CA LEU A 157 -9.75 5.88 17.56
C LEU A 157 -10.53 4.56 17.61
N SER A 158 -11.78 4.61 18.08
CA SER A 158 -12.59 3.42 18.31
C SER A 158 -13.02 2.70 17.02
N GLU A 159 -13.25 3.43 15.93
CA GLU A 159 -13.63 2.84 14.64
C GLU A 159 -12.42 2.22 13.94
N THR A 160 -11.26 2.84 14.01
CA THR A 160 -10.00 2.26 13.50
C THR A 160 -9.65 0.98 14.25
N ALA A 161 -9.83 0.94 15.58
CA ALA A 161 -9.56 -0.25 16.41
C ALA A 161 -10.45 -1.46 16.07
N LYS A 162 -11.58 -1.27 15.37
CA LYS A 162 -12.47 -2.35 14.93
C LYS A 162 -12.01 -3.04 13.64
N LEU A 163 -11.03 -2.46 12.93
CA LEU A 163 -10.59 -3.01 11.64
C LEU A 163 -9.90 -4.37 11.82
N PRO A 164 -10.16 -5.35 10.94
CA PRO A 164 -9.41 -6.60 10.93
C PRO A 164 -7.93 -6.36 10.64
N GLY A 165 -7.04 -6.79 11.54
CA GLY A 165 -5.59 -6.56 11.41
C GLY A 165 -5.09 -5.30 12.12
N TYR A 166 -5.96 -4.58 12.83
CA TYR A 166 -5.54 -3.50 13.72
C TYR A 166 -4.60 -4.02 14.82
N ASP A 167 -3.66 -3.15 15.20
CA ASP A 167 -2.71 -3.31 16.27
C ASP A 167 -2.45 -1.91 16.88
N ASP A 168 -2.03 -1.83 18.14
CA ASP A 168 -1.89 -0.55 18.84
C ASP A 168 -0.84 0.39 18.22
N ARG A 169 0.12 -0.16 17.46
CA ARG A 169 1.07 0.63 16.64
C ARG A 169 0.40 1.39 15.48
N LEU A 170 -0.79 0.97 15.09
CA LEU A 170 -1.62 1.56 14.03
C LEU A 170 -2.65 2.55 14.57
N LYS A 171 -2.60 2.86 15.87
CA LYS A 171 -3.48 3.85 16.49
C LYS A 171 -3.40 5.19 15.73
N PRO A 172 -4.53 5.82 15.41
CA PRO A 172 -4.56 7.15 14.80
C PRO A 172 -3.76 8.17 15.61
N GLU A 173 -3.01 9.01 14.90
CA GLU A 173 -2.21 10.07 15.49
C GLU A 173 -2.78 11.44 15.13
N PHE A 174 -2.66 12.38 16.07
CA PHE A 174 -3.17 13.74 15.92
C PHE A 174 -2.05 14.71 16.21
N PHE A 175 -1.88 15.69 15.32
CA PHE A 175 -0.88 16.73 15.46
C PHE A 175 -1.54 18.09 15.29
N SER A 176 -1.09 19.07 16.05
CA SER A 176 -1.53 20.44 15.86
C SER A 176 -0.39 21.39 16.12
N THR A 177 -0.37 22.47 15.36
CA THR A 177 0.41 23.69 15.64
C THR A 177 -0.58 24.79 16.03
N LEU A 178 -0.10 26.04 16.13
CA LEU A 178 -0.99 27.19 16.25
C LEU A 178 -1.82 27.42 14.97
N SER A 179 -1.28 27.02 13.82
CA SER A 179 -1.80 27.32 12.49
C SER A 179 -2.46 26.13 11.79
N ASP A 180 -2.27 24.90 12.27
CA ASP A 180 -2.67 23.70 11.55
C ASP A 180 -3.11 22.59 12.49
N PHE A 181 -4.00 21.72 11.99
CA PHE A 181 -4.38 20.47 12.63
C PHE A 181 -4.31 19.35 11.62
N ARG A 182 -3.73 18.21 12.02
CA ARG A 182 -3.51 17.05 11.15
C ARG A 182 -3.90 15.76 11.85
N VAL A 183 -4.65 14.93 11.14
CA VAL A 183 -4.99 13.56 11.52
C VAL A 183 -4.19 12.60 10.64
N VAL A 184 -3.55 11.60 11.23
CA VAL A 184 -2.84 10.54 10.52
C VAL A 184 -3.52 9.20 10.82
N LEU A 185 -4.03 8.56 9.77
CA LEU A 185 -4.61 7.22 9.82
C LEU A 185 -3.63 6.26 9.14
N LYS A 186 -3.10 5.27 9.87
CA LYS A 186 -2.19 4.27 9.30
C LYS A 186 -2.99 3.22 8.51
N ASN A 187 -2.48 2.81 7.37
CA ASN A 187 -3.04 1.75 6.54
C ASN A 187 -2.84 0.40 7.24
N VAL A 188 -3.92 -0.20 7.71
CA VAL A 188 -3.87 -1.44 8.51
C VAL A 188 -3.36 -2.64 7.71
N ASN A 189 -3.39 -2.58 6.37
CA ASN A 189 -2.96 -3.68 5.51
C ASN A 189 -1.51 -3.52 5.00
N TYR A 190 -0.84 -2.39 5.22
CA TYR A 190 0.43 -2.06 4.58
C TYR A 190 1.57 -3.04 4.89
N SER A 191 1.76 -3.42 6.16
CA SER A 191 2.82 -4.37 6.57
C SER A 191 2.68 -5.74 5.91
N THR A 192 1.45 -6.18 5.65
CA THR A 192 1.18 -7.41 4.90
C THR A 192 1.59 -7.25 3.43
N MET A 193 1.41 -6.06 2.84
CA MET A 193 1.82 -5.77 1.46
C MET A 193 3.33 -5.79 1.28
N ALA A 194 4.07 -5.16 2.20
CA ALA A 194 5.52 -5.10 2.15
C ALA A 194 6.14 -6.52 2.15
N ASN A 195 5.63 -7.41 3.01
CA ASN A 195 6.10 -8.78 3.08
C ASN A 195 5.77 -9.59 1.82
N THR A 196 4.57 -9.44 1.26
CA THR A 196 4.22 -10.14 0.00
C THR A 196 5.08 -9.65 -1.17
N ALA A 197 5.33 -8.34 -1.28
CA ALA A 197 6.18 -7.78 -2.33
C ALA A 197 7.64 -8.27 -2.24
N GLN A 198 8.18 -8.40 -1.02
CA GLN A 198 9.53 -8.94 -0.81
C GLN A 198 9.65 -10.41 -1.24
N VAL A 199 8.65 -11.24 -0.91
CA VAL A 199 8.63 -12.66 -1.32
C VAL A 199 8.56 -12.78 -2.85
N THR A 200 7.69 -12.01 -3.52
CA THR A 200 7.58 -12.04 -4.99
C THR A 200 8.88 -11.58 -5.68
N MET A 201 9.58 -10.58 -5.12
CA MET A 201 10.86 -10.14 -5.67
C MET A 201 11.98 -11.18 -5.49
N GLN A 202 12.00 -11.92 -4.37
CA GLN A 202 12.95 -13.00 -4.15
C GLN A 202 12.72 -14.17 -5.11
N ASP A 203 11.46 -14.57 -5.33
CA ASP A 203 11.11 -15.63 -6.28
C ASP A 203 11.48 -15.24 -7.72
N THR A 204 11.18 -14.00 -8.13
CA THR A 204 11.52 -13.50 -9.49
C THR A 204 13.04 -13.47 -9.72
N MET A 205 13.81 -13.07 -8.71
CA MET A 205 15.28 -13.08 -8.79
C MET A 205 15.86 -14.50 -8.81
N GLN A 206 15.29 -15.43 -8.05
CA GLN A 206 15.71 -16.83 -8.06
C GLN A 206 15.42 -17.50 -9.41
N ASP A 207 14.22 -17.28 -9.96
CA ASP A 207 13.84 -17.82 -11.28
C ASP A 207 14.74 -17.27 -12.40
N THR A 208 15.03 -15.95 -12.37
CA THR A 208 15.92 -15.32 -13.37
C THR A 208 17.35 -15.88 -13.28
N MET A 209 17.87 -16.11 -12.07
CA MET A 209 19.20 -16.70 -11.88
C MET A 209 19.24 -18.18 -12.27
N GLN A 210 18.16 -18.93 -12.00
CA GLN A 210 18.04 -20.33 -12.37
C GLN A 210 18.00 -20.48 -13.90
N ASP A 211 17.20 -19.67 -14.60
CA ASP A 211 17.10 -19.71 -16.06
C ASP A 211 18.42 -19.29 -16.77
N ASN A 212 19.13 -18.30 -16.22
CA ASN A 212 20.47 -17.94 -16.70
C ASN A 212 21.47 -19.10 -16.55
N ARG A 213 21.47 -19.79 -15.40
CA ARG A 213 22.34 -20.97 -15.17
C ARG A 213 21.96 -22.14 -16.06
N MET A 214 20.68 -22.40 -16.28
CA MET A 214 20.20 -23.44 -17.20
C MET A 214 20.65 -23.16 -18.63
N SER A 215 20.56 -21.91 -19.09
CA SER A 215 21.01 -21.52 -20.43
C SER A 215 22.53 -21.65 -20.59
N LYS A 216 23.32 -21.31 -19.55
CA LYS A 216 24.77 -21.57 -19.52
C LYS A 216 25.11 -23.06 -19.58
N LEU A 217 24.35 -23.92 -18.91
CA LEU A 217 24.54 -25.37 -18.99
C LEU A 217 24.30 -25.91 -20.40
N VAL A 218 23.21 -25.48 -21.05
CA VAL A 218 22.91 -25.90 -22.42
C VAL A 218 24.05 -25.52 -23.37
N ALA A 219 24.55 -24.28 -23.29
CA ALA A 219 25.71 -23.84 -24.07
C ALA A 219 26.98 -24.64 -23.75
N PHE A 220 27.24 -24.96 -22.48
CA PHE A 220 28.39 -25.76 -22.07
C PHE A 220 28.34 -27.21 -22.57
N CYS A 221 27.12 -27.73 -22.74
CA CYS A 221 26.81 -29.03 -23.34
C CYS A 221 26.85 -29.05 -24.88
N ALA A 222 27.36 -27.99 -25.54
CA ALA A 222 27.67 -28.06 -26.98
C ALA A 222 28.63 -29.21 -27.33
N PHE A 223 29.42 -29.67 -26.36
CA PHE A 223 30.17 -30.91 -26.39
C PHE A 223 29.71 -31.84 -25.26
N THR A 224 30.01 -33.14 -25.36
CA THR A 224 29.61 -34.10 -24.32
C THR A 224 30.28 -33.80 -22.97
N ARG A 225 29.45 -33.61 -21.93
CA ARG A 225 29.89 -33.31 -20.55
C ARG A 225 29.38 -34.32 -19.56
N SER A 226 30.16 -34.61 -18.52
CA SER A 226 29.69 -35.38 -17.37
C SER A 226 28.84 -34.51 -16.44
N GLY A 227 27.99 -35.15 -15.63
CA GLY A 227 27.19 -34.45 -14.62
C GLY A 227 28.04 -33.69 -13.59
N ASP A 228 29.24 -34.19 -13.27
CA ASP A 228 30.15 -33.56 -12.31
C ASP A 228 30.80 -32.29 -12.89
N GLU A 229 31.16 -32.30 -14.18
CA GLU A 229 31.66 -31.12 -14.89
C GLU A 229 30.57 -30.04 -14.98
N MET A 230 29.34 -30.44 -15.34
CA MET A 230 28.19 -29.52 -15.41
C MET A 230 27.90 -28.89 -14.05
N GLN A 231 27.86 -29.69 -12.99
CA GLN A 231 27.63 -29.23 -11.63
C GLN A 231 28.71 -28.22 -11.20
N SER A 232 29.98 -28.52 -11.46
CA SER A 232 31.11 -27.66 -11.14
C SER A 232 31.07 -26.34 -11.93
N TYR A 233 30.69 -26.39 -13.21
CA TYR A 233 30.64 -25.24 -14.10
C TYR A 233 29.64 -24.16 -13.66
N ILE A 234 28.48 -24.56 -13.13
CA ILE A 234 27.50 -23.61 -12.57
C ILE A 234 27.65 -23.38 -11.06
N GLY A 235 28.71 -23.92 -10.45
CA GLY A 235 29.08 -23.66 -9.06
C GLY A 235 28.09 -24.20 -8.03
N ILE A 236 27.44 -25.33 -8.30
CA ILE A 236 26.50 -25.96 -7.35
C ILE A 236 27.23 -27.05 -6.56
N ASN A 237 27.29 -26.93 -5.23
CA ASN A 237 27.96 -27.94 -4.39
C ASN A 237 27.06 -29.14 -4.07
N ASN A 238 25.74 -28.95 -4.03
CA ASN A 238 24.79 -30.01 -3.70
C ASN A 238 24.35 -30.77 -4.96
N ARG A 239 24.77 -32.04 -5.05
CA ARG A 239 24.49 -32.95 -6.18
C ARG A 239 22.99 -33.24 -6.38
N ASP A 240 22.24 -33.39 -5.29
CA ASP A 240 20.79 -33.66 -5.36
C ASP A 240 20.01 -32.46 -5.86
N HIS A 241 20.38 -31.26 -5.41
CA HIS A 241 19.81 -30.01 -5.90
C HIS A 241 20.13 -29.80 -7.38
N PHE A 242 21.38 -29.99 -7.79
CA PHE A 242 21.79 -29.93 -9.20
C PHE A 242 20.93 -30.87 -10.07
N ARG A 243 20.76 -32.12 -9.64
CA ARG A 243 19.99 -33.12 -10.39
C ARG A 243 18.52 -32.73 -10.52
N LYS A 244 17.88 -32.31 -9.42
CA LYS A 244 16.44 -32.03 -9.39
C LYS A 244 16.07 -30.69 -10.03
N ALA A 245 16.85 -29.65 -9.81
CA ALA A 245 16.50 -28.28 -10.22
C ALA A 245 17.06 -27.88 -11.59
N PHE A 246 18.11 -28.54 -12.09
CA PHE A 246 18.76 -28.17 -13.35
C PHE A 246 18.79 -29.31 -14.36
N LEU A 247 19.37 -30.46 -13.98
CA LEU A 247 19.62 -31.56 -14.93
C LEU A 247 18.31 -32.21 -15.41
N LYS A 248 17.42 -32.58 -14.49
CA LYS A 248 16.15 -33.25 -14.83
C LYS A 248 15.23 -32.34 -15.66
N PRO A 249 15.00 -31.06 -15.30
CA PRO A 249 14.20 -30.16 -16.12
C PRO A 249 14.76 -29.97 -17.54
N LEU A 250 16.08 -29.85 -17.71
CA LEU A 250 16.69 -29.70 -19.04
C LEU A 250 16.53 -30.97 -19.91
N LEU A 251 16.53 -32.16 -19.30
CA LEU A 251 16.25 -33.42 -19.98
C LEU A 251 14.77 -33.55 -20.35
N GLU A 252 13.86 -33.21 -19.42
CA GLU A 252 12.41 -33.26 -19.63
C GLU A 252 11.96 -32.24 -20.68
N SER A 253 12.58 -31.05 -20.70
CA SER A 253 12.34 -30.03 -21.74
C SER A 253 13.05 -30.33 -23.06
N GLY A 254 13.83 -31.42 -23.15
CA GLY A 254 14.56 -31.81 -24.35
C GLY A 254 15.68 -30.86 -24.78
N ARG A 255 16.15 -29.95 -23.90
CA ARG A 255 17.23 -29.00 -24.22
C ARG A 255 18.61 -29.68 -24.21
N ILE A 256 18.74 -30.74 -23.44
CA ILE A 256 19.91 -31.63 -23.42
C ILE A 256 19.45 -33.10 -23.48
N GLN A 257 20.34 -34.00 -23.89
CA GLN A 257 20.09 -35.43 -24.04
C GLN A 257 21.20 -36.25 -23.39
N MET A 258 20.87 -37.50 -23.05
CA MET A 258 21.83 -38.49 -22.53
C MET A 258 22.54 -39.20 -23.68
N THR A 259 23.84 -39.44 -23.55
CA THR A 259 24.61 -40.24 -24.53
C THR A 259 24.32 -41.74 -24.42
N HIS A 260 23.84 -42.20 -23.25
CA HIS A 260 23.39 -43.58 -23.04
C HIS A 260 21.96 -43.61 -22.47
N PRO A 261 20.91 -43.41 -23.29
CA PRO A 261 19.52 -43.38 -22.83
C PRO A 261 19.07 -44.69 -22.19
N ASP A 262 19.49 -45.84 -22.73
CA ASP A 262 19.10 -47.17 -22.25
C ASP A 262 19.74 -47.54 -20.91
N LYS A 263 20.76 -46.80 -20.47
CA LYS A 263 21.46 -47.00 -19.19
C LYS A 263 21.64 -45.66 -18.46
N PRO A 264 20.55 -45.06 -17.92
CA PRO A 264 20.58 -43.72 -17.33
C PRO A 264 21.58 -43.56 -16.18
N ASN A 265 21.82 -44.63 -15.42
CA ASN A 265 22.75 -44.67 -14.28
C ASN A 265 24.15 -45.19 -14.64
N SER A 266 24.54 -45.19 -15.92
CA SER A 266 25.88 -45.60 -16.35
C SER A 266 26.96 -44.72 -15.70
N ARG A 267 28.06 -45.32 -15.26
CA ARG A 267 29.23 -44.61 -14.72
C ARG A 267 29.88 -43.69 -15.77
N ASN A 268 29.67 -43.99 -17.06
CA ASN A 268 30.19 -43.21 -18.18
C ASN A 268 29.11 -42.32 -18.82
N GLN A 269 28.00 -42.06 -18.12
CA GLN A 269 26.93 -41.21 -18.65
C GLN A 269 27.43 -39.78 -18.89
N LYS A 270 27.11 -39.25 -20.08
CA LYS A 270 27.36 -37.86 -20.45
C LYS A 270 26.10 -37.22 -21.03
N TYR A 271 26.13 -35.90 -21.11
CA TYR A 271 25.04 -35.06 -21.58
C TYR A 271 25.51 -34.14 -22.69
N VAL A 272 24.67 -33.95 -23.70
CA VAL A 272 24.91 -33.08 -24.87
C VAL A 272 23.68 -32.24 -25.17
N ALA A 273 23.85 -31.04 -25.70
CA ALA A 273 22.74 -30.20 -26.15
C ALA A 273 22.01 -30.85 -27.34
N ALA A 274 20.68 -30.80 -27.34
CA ALA A 274 19.88 -31.48 -28.36
C ALA A 274 20.15 -30.98 -29.79
N GLU A 275 20.47 -29.70 -29.96
CA GLU A 275 20.82 -29.09 -31.25
C GLU A 275 22.17 -29.56 -31.83
N HIS A 276 23.00 -30.22 -31.01
CA HIS A 276 24.33 -30.68 -31.38
C HIS A 276 24.49 -32.20 -31.29
N ALA A 277 23.38 -32.93 -31.10
CA ALA A 277 23.38 -34.39 -31.00
C ALA A 277 23.60 -35.09 -32.36
N ASP A 278 23.37 -34.41 -33.48
CA ASP A 278 23.43 -34.99 -34.85
C ASP A 278 24.80 -34.88 -35.54
N HIS A 279 25.87 -34.48 -34.82
CA HIS A 279 27.21 -34.29 -35.40
C HIS A 279 28.32 -35.19 -34.81
N GLN A 280 27.96 -36.34 -34.21
CA GLN A 280 28.94 -37.35 -33.76
C GLN A 280 28.55 -38.76 -34.18
#